data_AF-A0AAV9LLZ2-F1
#
_entry.id   AF-A0AAV9LLZ2-F1
#
_cell.length_a   1.000
_cell.length_b   1.000
_cell.length_c   1.000
_cell.angle_alpha   90.00
_cell.angle_beta   90.00
_cell.angle_gamma   90.00
#
_symmetry.space_group_name_H-M   'P 1'
#
loop_
_entity.id
_entity.type
_entity.pdbx_description
1 polymer ?
#
loop_
_entity_poly.entity_id
_entity_poly.type
_entity_poly.pdbx_seq_one_letter_code
_entity_poly.pdbx_strand_id
1 'polypeptide(L)'
;MTNILRNPSKFLHRCSKWVSDLDLKKLLLILPPILFIVYVFYSSVGGGTVAVFNPFSNSKSTISYVPGGEYDVPARFADESEKKRKKEELDRSRIAVCLVGGARRFELTGPSIIQKILKVYPNSDLFLHSPLDSKAYKLSLLKSVRRIAGVRIFRPQYIPETESQLRVLTAQNSPNGIQGLLQYFNLVEGCLTMIQDYQKQNNFTYDWIVRTRVDGYWSSPLGPENFIPGHYLVPPGSSYGGLNDRFGVGDYNTSVIALSRLSMIPQLDLAGRIQLNSESAFKAQLTTQQVPYLTMRLPFCVVTDRQYEFPPSHYGVPVAALSSRGPLSGAKCRPCTPTCTGSCVEVAMNRLDKGWSWTDWANNSLELCDARAEWESGWERVFDRVVGKKLAAARRRIDGLKLDQCVREFAEMKNKTAHWEAPSGTEICSLGLLDSP
;
A
#
# COMPACT_ATOMS: atom_id res chain seq x y z
N MET A 1 48.19 -7.59 -30.42
CA MET A 1 48.71 -7.95 -29.08
C MET A 1 47.59 -8.63 -28.30
N THR A 2 47.43 -9.94 -28.48
CA THR A 2 48.04 -11.04 -27.68
C THR A 2 47.33 -11.30 -26.34
N ASN A 3 46.36 -12.21 -26.41
CA ASN A 3 46.11 -13.35 -25.53
C ASN A 3 46.49 -13.23 -24.04
N ILE A 4 45.50 -12.95 -23.19
CA ILE A 4 45.50 -13.42 -21.79
C ILE A 4 44.13 -14.03 -21.48
N LEU A 5 43.95 -15.29 -21.85
CA LEU A 5 43.02 -16.21 -21.22
C LEU A 5 43.75 -17.54 -21.08
N ARG A 6 44.44 -17.74 -19.95
CA ARG A 6 44.85 -19.08 -19.54
C ARG A 6 45.11 -19.19 -18.03
N ASN A 7 44.17 -19.88 -17.38
CA ASN A 7 44.35 -20.73 -16.21
C ASN A 7 44.15 -20.10 -14.80
N PRO A 8 42.89 -20.09 -14.28
CA PRO A 8 42.55 -19.62 -12.93
C PRO A 8 43.16 -20.46 -11.79
N SER A 9 43.60 -21.68 -12.08
CA SER A 9 44.15 -22.61 -11.06
C SER A 9 45.50 -22.15 -10.47
N LYS A 10 46.29 -21.37 -11.23
CA LYS A 10 47.58 -20.85 -10.75
C LYS A 10 47.46 -19.63 -9.84
N PHE A 11 46.37 -18.87 -9.92
CA PHE A 11 46.13 -17.70 -9.05
C PHE A 11 45.66 -18.14 -7.67
N LEU A 12 44.74 -19.10 -7.59
CA LEU A 12 44.24 -19.66 -6.34
C LEU A 12 45.34 -20.38 -5.54
N HIS A 13 46.26 -21.06 -6.22
CA HIS A 13 47.37 -21.74 -5.55
C HIS A 13 48.41 -20.75 -4.96
N ARG A 14 48.54 -19.56 -5.55
CA ARG A 14 49.44 -18.49 -5.08
C ARG A 14 48.86 -17.74 -3.88
N CYS A 15 47.54 -17.51 -3.84
CA CYS A 15 46.86 -16.96 -2.67
C CYS A 15 46.84 -17.95 -1.49
N SER A 16 46.64 -19.25 -1.75
CA SER A 16 46.70 -20.30 -0.72
C SER A 16 48.06 -20.37 -0.03
N LYS A 17 49.15 -20.20 -0.77
CA LYS A 17 50.51 -20.20 -0.20
C LYS A 17 50.81 -18.95 0.64
N TRP A 18 50.21 -17.80 0.29
CA TRP A 18 50.40 -16.54 1.03
C TRP A 18 49.66 -16.51 2.37
N VAL A 19 48.52 -17.19 2.47
CA VAL A 19 47.74 -17.31 3.72
C VAL A 19 48.33 -18.36 4.68
N SER A 20 49.13 -19.29 4.17
CA SER A 20 49.71 -20.39 4.97
C SER A 20 50.98 -20.00 5.75
N ASP A 21 51.65 -18.90 5.37
CA ASP A 21 52.89 -18.42 6.02
C ASP A 21 52.65 -17.28 7.03
N LEU A 22 51.39 -16.91 7.26
CA LEU A 22 51.02 -15.95 8.31
C LEU A 22 51.02 -16.64 9.67
N ASP A 23 52.15 -16.51 10.35
CA ASP A 23 52.39 -17.00 11.71
C ASP A 23 51.27 -16.57 12.67
N LEU A 24 50.34 -17.49 12.94
CA LEU A 24 49.09 -17.26 13.69
C LEU A 24 49.35 -16.63 15.07
N LYS A 25 50.54 -16.88 15.65
CA LYS A 25 50.99 -16.26 16.90
C LYS A 25 51.22 -14.75 16.78
N LYS A 26 51.69 -14.26 15.63
CA LYS A 26 51.86 -12.82 15.37
C LYS A 26 50.52 -12.15 15.12
N LEU A 27 49.57 -12.84 14.47
CA LEU A 27 48.21 -12.31 14.26
C LEU A 27 47.48 -12.11 15.60
N LEU A 28 47.64 -13.05 16.55
CA LEU A 28 47.09 -12.97 17.91
C LEU A 28 47.69 -11.85 18.78
N LEU A 29 48.93 -11.43 18.49
CA LEU A 29 49.59 -10.30 19.17
C LEU A 29 49.17 -8.93 18.63
N ILE A 30 48.75 -8.87 17.36
CA ILE A 30 48.42 -7.61 16.66
C ILE A 30 46.92 -7.29 16.72
N LEU A 31 46.05 -8.30 16.83
CA LEU A 31 44.59 -8.10 16.87
C LEU A 31 44.07 -7.30 18.08
N PRO A 32 44.53 -7.55 19.33
CA PRO A 32 44.04 -6.83 20.51
C PRO A 32 44.28 -5.31 20.49
N PRO A 33 45.48 -4.79 20.14
CA PRO A 33 45.69 -3.34 20.08
C PRO A 33 44.92 -2.68 18.92
N ILE A 34 44.69 -3.37 17.80
CA ILE A 34 43.87 -2.84 16.70
C ILE A 34 42.40 -2.74 17.11
N LEU A 35 41.86 -3.77 17.77
CA LEU A 35 40.49 -3.73 18.31
C LEU A 35 40.33 -2.65 19.38
N PHE A 36 41.36 -2.41 20.19
CA PHE A 36 41.36 -1.32 21.18
C PHE A 36 41.36 0.06 20.52
N ILE A 37 42.14 0.27 19.44
CA ILE A 37 42.14 1.53 18.68
C ILE A 37 40.76 1.77 18.04
N VAL A 38 40.13 0.74 17.46
CA VAL A 38 38.77 0.84 16.90
C VAL A 38 37.74 1.15 17.98
N TYR A 39 37.86 0.54 19.16
CA TYR A 39 36.97 0.83 20.29
C TYR A 39 37.12 2.27 20.80
N VAL A 40 38.35 2.79 20.91
CA VAL A 40 38.59 4.18 21.32
C VAL A 40 38.06 5.17 20.28
N PHE A 41 38.22 4.87 18.98
CA PHE A 41 37.67 5.71 17.90
C PHE A 41 36.14 5.74 17.87
N TYR A 42 35.47 4.60 18.15
CA TYR A 42 34.02 4.57 18.26
C TYR A 42 33.52 5.22 19.56
N SER A 43 34.28 5.15 20.65
CA SER A 43 33.90 5.77 21.92
C SER A 43 34.06 7.29 21.91
N SER A 44 34.94 7.85 21.06
CA SER A 44 35.14 9.30 20.95
C SER A 44 34.15 10.02 20.04
N VAL A 45 33.33 9.29 19.27
CA VAL A 45 32.29 9.86 18.39
C VAL A 45 30.89 9.87 19.05
N GLY A 46 30.78 9.31 20.27
CA GLY A 46 29.56 9.31 21.08
C GLY A 46 29.55 10.35 22.21
N GLY A 47 30.02 11.57 21.97
CA GLY A 47 30.02 12.66 22.95
C GLY A 47 28.75 13.52 22.86
N GLY A 48 27.63 13.05 23.43
CA GLY A 48 26.37 13.79 23.52
C GLY A 48 25.90 13.94 24.97
N THR A 49 26.25 15.07 25.58
CA THR A 49 25.61 15.76 26.73
C THR A 49 25.06 14.91 27.89
N VAL A 50 25.76 14.95 29.02
CA VAL A 50 25.23 14.63 30.37
C VAL A 50 24.17 15.68 30.73
N ALA A 51 22.91 15.26 30.87
CA ALA A 51 21.84 16.09 31.42
C ALA A 51 21.96 16.15 32.95
N VAL A 52 22.23 17.35 33.46
CA VAL A 52 22.19 17.68 34.88
C VAL A 52 20.73 17.60 35.35
N PHE A 53 20.43 16.68 36.27
CA PHE A 53 19.16 16.63 36.99
C PHE A 53 19.06 17.83 37.92
N ASN A 54 18.07 18.70 37.67
CA ASN A 54 17.64 19.72 38.61
C ASN A 54 16.20 19.39 39.02
N PRO A 55 15.91 19.08 40.31
CA PRO A 55 14.55 18.91 40.78
C PRO A 55 13.93 20.29 40.98
N PHE A 56 12.61 20.41 40.77
CA PHE A 56 11.77 21.61 40.83
C PHE A 56 11.66 22.43 39.53
N SER A 57 10.63 22.14 38.71
CA SER A 57 9.60 23.14 38.36
C SER A 57 8.41 22.50 37.61
N ASN A 58 7.25 23.10 37.82
CA ASN A 58 5.91 22.65 37.42
C ASN A 58 5.61 22.78 35.91
N SER A 59 4.74 21.86 35.45
CA SER A 59 3.69 22.03 34.44
C SER A 59 4.04 22.73 33.12
N LYS A 60 4.25 21.91 32.08
CA LYS A 60 3.65 22.04 30.73
C LYS A 60 3.92 20.73 29.96
N SER A 61 2.87 20.19 29.38
CA SER A 61 2.90 18.95 28.59
C SER A 61 3.73 19.12 27.32
N THR A 62 4.96 18.61 27.34
CA THR A 62 5.81 18.46 26.17
C THR A 62 5.83 16.97 25.80
N ILE A 63 5.21 16.62 24.68
CA ILE A 63 5.30 15.26 24.11
C ILE A 63 6.70 15.12 23.52
N SER A 64 7.54 14.31 24.17
CA SER A 64 8.88 13.97 23.72
C SER A 64 8.80 13.04 22.50
N TYR A 65 9.39 13.47 21.39
CA TYR A 65 9.50 12.73 20.15
C TYR A 65 10.56 11.62 20.27
N VAL A 66 10.17 10.36 20.05
CA VAL A 66 11.08 9.24 19.82
C VAL A 66 10.70 8.58 18.49
N PRO A 67 11.58 8.55 17.47
CA PRO A 67 11.27 7.92 16.20
C PRO A 67 11.44 6.40 16.31
N GLY A 68 10.35 5.64 16.11
CA GLY A 68 10.42 4.18 15.88
C GLY A 68 9.52 3.28 16.73
N GLY A 69 8.59 3.81 17.53
CA GLY A 69 7.60 2.98 18.24
C GLY A 69 6.40 2.63 17.36
N GLU A 70 6.07 1.34 17.23
CA GLU A 70 4.71 0.89 16.89
C GLU A 70 3.76 1.55 17.89
N TYR A 71 3.02 2.57 17.47
CA TYR A 71 1.88 3.06 18.22
C TYR A 71 0.76 2.04 18.09
N ASP A 72 0.82 0.98 18.89
CA ASP A 72 -0.39 0.41 19.45
C ASP A 72 -0.99 1.50 20.33
N VAL A 73 -1.74 2.44 19.71
CA VAL A 73 -2.71 3.21 20.47
C VAL A 73 -3.62 2.15 21.09
N PRO A 74 -3.66 1.97 22.41
CA PRO A 74 -4.66 1.12 22.99
C PRO A 74 -5.98 1.74 22.57
N ALA A 75 -6.76 1.02 21.78
CA ALA A 75 -8.15 1.33 21.50
C ALA A 75 -9.01 1.18 22.79
N ARG A 76 -8.49 1.62 23.93
CA ARG A 76 -9.12 1.62 25.24
C ARG A 76 -9.40 3.08 25.57
N PHE A 77 -10.66 3.45 25.33
CA PHE A 77 -11.31 4.68 25.76
C PHE A 77 -10.92 5.96 25.02
N ALA A 78 -10.98 5.96 23.68
CA ALA A 78 -11.55 7.17 23.06
C ALA A 78 -12.99 7.25 23.58
N ASP A 79 -13.29 8.27 24.37
CA ASP A 79 -14.63 8.53 24.88
C ASP A 79 -15.62 8.41 23.72
N GLU A 80 -16.70 7.64 23.89
CA GLU A 80 -17.74 7.50 22.87
C GLU A 80 -18.28 8.89 22.47
N SER A 81 -18.22 9.86 23.39
CA SER A 81 -18.49 11.27 23.10
C SER A 81 -17.51 11.88 22.09
N GLU A 82 -16.22 11.57 22.18
CA GLU A 82 -15.19 12.07 21.28
C GLU A 82 -15.31 11.43 19.89
N LYS A 83 -15.56 10.12 19.81
CA LYS A 83 -15.82 9.43 18.54
C LYS A 83 -17.03 10.03 17.84
N LYS A 84 -18.11 10.28 18.59
CA LYS A 84 -19.32 10.90 18.07
C LYS A 84 -19.03 12.32 17.54
N ARG A 85 -18.30 13.13 18.32
CA ARG A 85 -17.90 14.49 17.90
C ARG A 85 -17.05 14.48 16.63
N LYS A 86 -16.06 13.59 16.53
CA LYS A 86 -15.25 13.42 15.31
C LYS A 86 -16.11 13.00 14.12
N LYS A 87 -17.07 12.10 14.33
CA LYS A 87 -17.98 11.69 13.26
C LYS A 87 -18.86 12.85 12.77
N GLU A 88 -19.39 13.66 13.68
CA GLU A 88 -20.19 14.86 13.36
C GLU A 88 -19.36 15.95 12.65
N GLU A 89 -18.08 16.07 12.97
CA GLU A 89 -17.15 16.92 12.23
C GLU A 89 -16.94 16.40 10.80
N LEU A 90 -16.60 15.12 10.66
CA LEU A 90 -16.38 14.49 9.35
C LEU A 90 -17.63 14.52 8.46
N ASP A 91 -18.83 14.45 9.04
CA ASP A 91 -20.10 14.56 8.30
C ASP A 91 -20.35 15.96 7.73
N ARG A 92 -19.68 16.99 8.28
CA ARG A 92 -19.71 18.37 7.78
C ARG A 92 -18.52 18.70 6.87
N SER A 93 -17.43 17.95 6.96
CA SER A 93 -16.25 18.10 6.11
C SER A 93 -16.52 17.78 4.64
N ARG A 94 -15.59 18.16 3.76
CA ARG A 94 -15.51 17.73 2.37
C ARG A 94 -14.48 16.63 2.26
N ILE A 95 -14.91 15.45 1.82
CA ILE A 95 -14.04 14.28 1.72
C ILE A 95 -13.94 13.87 0.25
N ALA A 96 -12.73 13.84 -0.30
CA ALA A 96 -12.48 13.21 -1.59
C ALA A 96 -12.10 11.75 -1.39
N VAL A 97 -12.76 10.83 -2.09
CA VAL A 97 -12.37 9.42 -2.11
C VAL A 97 -11.74 9.10 -3.47
N CYS A 98 -10.43 8.91 -3.46
CA CYS A 98 -9.62 8.56 -4.60
C CYS A 98 -9.52 7.03 -4.75
N LEU A 99 -10.17 6.49 -5.78
CA LEU A 99 -10.21 5.06 -6.08
C LEU A 99 -9.35 4.77 -7.32
N VAL A 100 -8.25 4.02 -7.13
CA VAL A 100 -7.23 3.85 -8.16
C VAL A 100 -6.90 2.39 -8.47
N GLY A 101 -6.53 2.12 -9.73
CA GLY A 101 -6.06 0.80 -10.18
C GLY A 101 -7.07 0.03 -11.04
N GLY A 102 -6.65 -1.14 -11.53
CA GLY A 102 -7.46 -1.97 -12.44
C GLY A 102 -8.54 -2.80 -11.73
N ALA A 103 -9.62 -3.09 -12.45
CA ALA A 103 -10.85 -3.67 -11.89
C ALA A 103 -10.89 -5.21 -11.86
N ARG A 104 -9.74 -5.87 -11.74
CA ARG A 104 -9.58 -7.34 -11.89
C ARG A 104 -10.57 -8.16 -11.07
N ARG A 105 -10.76 -7.82 -9.80
CA ARG A 105 -11.68 -8.46 -8.83
C ARG A 105 -12.67 -7.47 -8.23
N PHE A 106 -13.04 -6.43 -8.99
CA PHE A 106 -13.89 -5.36 -8.47
C PHE A 106 -15.31 -5.83 -8.12
N GLU A 107 -15.76 -6.93 -8.69
CA GLU A 107 -17.00 -7.62 -8.33
C GLU A 107 -17.00 -8.14 -6.89
N LEU A 108 -15.82 -8.34 -6.29
CA LEU A 108 -15.64 -8.79 -4.90
C LEU A 108 -15.37 -7.62 -3.96
N THR A 109 -14.62 -6.62 -4.43
CA THR A 109 -14.09 -5.54 -3.59
C THR A 109 -14.96 -4.29 -3.64
N GLY A 110 -15.48 -3.92 -4.82
CA GLY A 110 -16.29 -2.72 -5.05
C GLY A 110 -17.50 -2.60 -4.12
N PRO A 111 -18.31 -3.66 -3.92
CA PRO A 111 -19.43 -3.63 -2.98
C PRO A 111 -19.01 -3.30 -1.54
N SER A 112 -17.85 -3.80 -1.10
CA SER A 112 -17.31 -3.50 0.22
C SER A 112 -16.83 -2.06 0.32
N ILE A 113 -16.13 -1.53 -0.69
CA ILE A 113 -15.69 -0.12 -0.75
C ILE A 113 -16.90 0.82 -0.70
N ILE A 114 -17.94 0.53 -1.50
CA ILE A 114 -19.18 1.31 -1.51
C ILE A 114 -19.84 1.31 -0.12
N GLN A 115 -19.94 0.14 0.53
CA GLN A 115 -20.62 0.01 1.81
C GLN A 115 -19.80 0.53 3.00
N LYS A 116 -18.48 0.35 2.98
CA LYS A 116 -17.59 0.52 4.14
C LYS A 116 -16.75 1.79 4.07
N ILE A 117 -16.75 2.50 2.95
CA ILE A 117 -16.10 3.81 2.80
C ILE A 117 -17.14 4.84 2.32
N LEU A 118 -17.66 4.69 1.10
CA LEU A 118 -18.48 5.74 0.46
C LEU A 118 -19.82 5.97 1.17
N LYS A 119 -20.47 4.92 1.69
CA LYS A 119 -21.72 5.05 2.45
C LYS A 119 -21.51 5.45 3.91
N VAL A 120 -20.30 5.30 4.44
CA VAL A 120 -19.96 5.75 5.81
C VAL A 120 -19.88 7.27 5.86
N TYR A 121 -19.39 7.87 4.78
CA TYR A 121 -19.25 9.31 4.58
C TYR A 121 -20.06 9.76 3.35
N PRO A 122 -21.38 9.94 3.48
CA PRO A 122 -22.26 10.26 2.35
C PRO A 122 -22.01 11.65 1.73
N ASN A 123 -21.28 12.50 2.44
CA ASN A 123 -20.73 13.79 2.02
C ASN A 123 -19.46 13.66 1.16
N SER A 124 -18.94 12.44 0.95
CA SER A 124 -17.76 12.21 0.12
C SER A 124 -18.05 12.27 -1.38
N ASP A 125 -17.10 12.81 -2.13
CA ASP A 125 -17.08 12.83 -3.58
C ASP A 125 -16.11 11.76 -4.10
N LEU A 126 -16.61 10.85 -4.93
CA LEU A 126 -15.79 9.80 -5.55
C LEU A 126 -15.03 10.32 -6.77
N PHE A 127 -13.73 10.01 -6.81
CA PHE A 127 -12.85 10.15 -7.97
C PHE A 127 -12.32 8.79 -8.37
N LEU A 128 -12.62 8.35 -9.60
CA LEU A 128 -12.15 7.08 -10.15
C LEU A 128 -11.06 7.34 -11.19
N HIS A 129 -9.86 6.80 -10.96
CA HIS A 129 -8.75 6.87 -11.92
C HIS A 129 -8.23 5.45 -12.20
N SER A 130 -8.64 4.88 -13.33
CA SER A 130 -8.49 3.45 -13.61
C SER A 130 -8.02 3.19 -15.04
N PRO A 131 -7.16 2.18 -15.29
CA PRO A 131 -6.81 1.80 -16.63
C PRO A 131 -7.99 1.09 -17.33
N LEU A 132 -8.10 1.28 -18.65
CA LEU A 132 -8.95 0.48 -19.52
C LEU A 132 -8.29 -0.88 -19.74
N ASP A 133 -8.99 -1.94 -19.35
CA ASP A 133 -8.64 -3.34 -19.64
C ASP A 133 -9.92 -4.18 -19.78
N SER A 134 -9.79 -5.47 -20.07
CA SER A 134 -10.93 -6.40 -20.19
C SER A 134 -11.71 -6.63 -18.89
N LYS A 135 -11.29 -6.04 -17.76
CA LYS A 135 -11.98 -6.09 -16.47
C LYS A 135 -12.58 -4.74 -16.07
N ALA A 136 -12.30 -3.66 -16.81
CA ALA A 136 -12.83 -2.32 -16.55
C ALA A 136 -14.37 -2.25 -16.56
N TYR A 137 -15.05 -3.12 -17.31
CA TYR A 137 -16.52 -3.19 -17.32
C TYR A 137 -17.14 -3.40 -15.93
N LYS A 138 -16.41 -4.04 -15.01
CA LYS A 138 -16.85 -4.29 -13.62
C LYS A 138 -17.06 -3.00 -12.84
N LEU A 139 -16.41 -1.90 -13.25
CA LEU A 139 -16.59 -0.56 -12.66
C LEU A 139 -18.03 -0.05 -12.79
N SER A 140 -18.87 -0.66 -13.64
CA SER A 140 -20.31 -0.36 -13.71
C SER A 140 -21.03 -0.48 -12.36
N LEU A 141 -20.49 -1.25 -11.40
CA LEU A 141 -21.00 -1.32 -10.01
C LEU A 141 -21.05 0.05 -9.31
N LEU A 142 -20.19 1.00 -9.71
CA LEU A 142 -20.16 2.36 -9.20
C LEU A 142 -21.39 3.17 -9.61
N LYS A 143 -22.24 2.68 -10.52
CA LYS A 143 -23.56 3.26 -10.80
C LYS A 143 -24.44 3.38 -9.55
N SER A 144 -24.13 2.70 -8.45
CA SER A 144 -24.89 2.82 -7.19
C SER A 144 -24.39 3.94 -6.27
N VAL A 145 -23.24 4.55 -6.57
CA VAL A 145 -22.65 5.66 -5.80
C VAL A 145 -23.42 6.94 -6.08
N ARG A 146 -23.77 7.71 -5.03
CA ARG A 146 -24.60 8.91 -5.19
C ARG A 146 -23.83 10.10 -5.74
N ARG A 147 -22.60 10.30 -5.28
CA ARG A 147 -21.76 11.47 -5.58
C ARG A 147 -20.48 11.02 -6.27
N ILE A 148 -20.37 11.32 -7.55
CA ILE A 148 -19.18 11.01 -8.36
C ILE A 148 -18.73 12.33 -8.97
N ALA A 149 -17.60 12.85 -8.48
CA ALA A 149 -17.07 14.11 -8.97
C ALA A 149 -16.28 13.92 -10.28
N GLY A 150 -15.51 12.83 -10.38
CA GLY A 150 -14.69 12.59 -11.55
C GLY A 150 -14.52 11.11 -11.88
N VAL A 151 -14.56 10.79 -13.16
CA VAL A 151 -14.23 9.47 -13.70
C VAL A 151 -13.23 9.64 -14.83
N ARG A 152 -12.11 8.96 -14.70
CA ARG A 152 -11.12 8.79 -15.76
C ARG A 152 -10.81 7.32 -15.95
N ILE A 153 -11.22 6.77 -17.10
CA ILE A 153 -10.86 5.42 -17.54
C ILE A 153 -10.05 5.58 -18.82
N PHE A 154 -8.79 5.17 -18.81
CA PHE A 154 -7.87 5.52 -19.88
C PHE A 154 -7.04 4.32 -20.34
N ARG A 155 -6.68 4.29 -21.62
CA ARG A 155 -5.69 3.32 -22.11
C ARG A 155 -4.32 3.69 -21.53
N PRO A 156 -3.67 2.81 -20.76
CA PRO A 156 -2.30 3.06 -20.32
C PRO A 156 -1.40 3.28 -21.53
N GLN A 157 -0.63 4.36 -21.52
CA GLN A 157 0.37 4.66 -22.53
C GLN A 157 1.76 4.59 -21.90
N TYR A 158 2.76 4.22 -22.68
CA TYR A 158 4.16 4.25 -22.24
C TYR A 158 4.53 5.63 -21.67
N ILE A 159 5.17 5.68 -20.51
CA ILE A 159 5.62 6.92 -19.89
C ILE A 159 7.12 7.06 -20.16
N PRO A 160 7.55 8.10 -20.91
CA PRO A 160 8.97 8.34 -21.13
C PRO A 160 9.73 8.48 -19.80
N GLU A 161 10.81 7.73 -19.67
CA GLU A 161 11.64 7.70 -18.47
C GLU A 161 12.58 8.90 -18.44
N THR A 162 12.61 9.64 -17.33
CA THR A 162 13.59 10.71 -17.11
C THR A 162 14.83 10.16 -16.40
N GLU A 163 15.96 10.87 -16.50
CA GLU A 163 17.17 10.46 -15.77
C GLU A 163 16.95 10.41 -14.25
N SER A 164 16.19 11.36 -13.70
CA SER A 164 15.85 11.38 -12.27
C SER A 164 15.04 10.14 -11.86
N GLN A 165 14.08 9.71 -12.70
CA GLN A 165 13.33 8.48 -12.47
C GLN A 165 14.24 7.25 -12.46
N LEU A 166 15.18 7.16 -13.40
CA LEU A 166 16.12 6.04 -13.50
C LEU A 166 17.15 6.00 -12.37
N ARG A 167 17.53 7.15 -11.80
CA ARG A 167 18.41 7.22 -10.62
C ARG A 167 17.67 6.87 -9.33
N VAL A 168 16.49 7.47 -9.15
CA VAL A 168 15.70 7.36 -7.91
C VAL A 168 15.03 6.01 -7.78
N LEU A 169 14.47 5.45 -8.85
CA LEU A 169 13.65 4.25 -8.79
C LEU A 169 14.43 2.99 -9.15
N THR A 170 14.01 1.86 -8.58
CA THR A 170 14.47 0.54 -8.99
C THR A 170 13.32 -0.32 -9.50
N ALA A 171 13.61 -1.15 -10.51
CA ALA A 171 12.68 -2.15 -11.04
C ALA A 171 12.49 -3.34 -10.08
N GLN A 172 13.29 -3.45 -9.02
CA GLN A 172 13.28 -4.60 -8.13
C GLN A 172 11.88 -4.83 -7.53
N ASN A 173 11.42 -6.08 -7.61
CA ASN A 173 10.10 -6.54 -7.16
C ASN A 173 8.90 -5.92 -7.91
N SER A 174 9.13 -5.19 -9.01
CA SER A 174 8.09 -4.75 -9.92
C SER A 174 7.87 -5.78 -11.02
N PRO A 175 6.64 -6.28 -11.22
CA PRO A 175 6.35 -7.26 -12.28
C PRO A 175 6.59 -6.71 -13.69
N ASN A 176 6.49 -5.39 -13.87
CA ASN A 176 6.60 -4.71 -15.17
C ASN A 176 7.77 -3.70 -15.16
N GLY A 177 8.79 -3.94 -14.34
CA GLY A 177 9.95 -3.06 -14.21
C GLY A 177 9.61 -1.62 -13.83
N ILE A 178 10.42 -0.66 -14.28
CA ILE A 178 10.25 0.77 -14.02
C ILE A 178 8.92 1.28 -14.58
N GLN A 179 8.53 0.87 -15.79
CA GLN A 179 7.23 1.23 -16.35
C GLN A 179 6.07 0.85 -15.44
N GLY A 180 6.11 -0.34 -14.80
CA GLY A 180 5.11 -0.73 -13.82
C GLY A 180 4.95 0.26 -12.67
N LEU A 181 6.07 0.79 -12.15
CA LEU A 181 6.08 1.82 -11.11
C LEU A 181 5.54 3.15 -11.63
N LEU A 182 6.00 3.61 -12.79
CA LEU A 182 5.57 4.89 -13.37
C LEU A 182 4.07 4.88 -13.67
N GLN A 183 3.53 3.80 -14.22
CA GLN A 183 2.09 3.65 -14.43
C GLN A 183 1.31 3.72 -13.11
N TYR A 184 1.82 3.07 -12.07
CA TYR A 184 1.18 3.12 -10.76
C TYR A 184 1.25 4.51 -10.13
N PHE A 185 2.38 5.21 -10.24
CA PHE A 185 2.51 6.57 -9.73
C PHE A 185 1.62 7.54 -10.50
N ASN A 186 1.52 7.38 -11.82
CA ASN A 186 0.57 8.10 -12.66
C ASN A 186 -0.89 7.83 -12.23
N LEU A 187 -1.22 6.59 -11.85
CA LEU A 187 -2.56 6.27 -11.36
C LEU A 187 -2.92 7.03 -10.08
N VAL A 188 -1.96 7.17 -9.15
CA VAL A 188 -2.15 7.87 -7.89
C VAL A 188 -2.20 9.38 -8.10
N GLU A 189 -1.23 9.93 -8.84
CA GLU A 189 -1.11 11.36 -9.04
C GLU A 189 -2.20 11.92 -9.96
N GLY A 190 -2.59 11.18 -11.01
CA GLY A 190 -3.69 11.61 -11.88
C GLY A 190 -5.03 11.74 -11.13
N CYS A 191 -5.24 10.95 -10.08
CA CYS A 191 -6.40 11.11 -9.20
C CYS A 191 -6.32 12.39 -8.35
N LEU A 192 -5.13 12.77 -7.87
CA LEU A 192 -4.90 14.05 -7.21
C LEU A 192 -5.18 15.21 -8.16
N THR A 193 -4.74 15.12 -9.42
CA THR A 193 -5.05 16.12 -10.46
C THR A 193 -6.57 16.29 -10.63
N MET A 194 -7.33 15.19 -10.74
CA MET A 194 -8.79 15.26 -10.84
C MET A 194 -9.43 15.96 -9.62
N ILE A 195 -8.92 15.70 -8.41
CA ILE A 195 -9.38 16.36 -7.19
C ILE A 195 -9.09 17.86 -7.26
N GLN A 196 -7.88 18.25 -7.63
CA GLN A 196 -7.47 19.65 -7.74
C GLN A 196 -8.25 20.43 -8.80
N ASP A 197 -8.49 19.82 -9.96
CA ASP A 197 -9.29 20.41 -11.03
C ASP A 197 -10.73 20.64 -10.57
N TYR A 198 -11.32 19.67 -9.88
CA TYR A 198 -12.69 19.80 -9.35
C TYR A 198 -12.78 20.88 -8.27
N GLN A 199 -11.81 20.99 -7.37
CA GLN A 199 -11.71 22.08 -6.38
C GLN A 199 -11.65 23.45 -7.06
N LYS A 200 -10.81 23.58 -8.09
CA LYS A 200 -10.65 24.82 -8.85
C LYS A 200 -11.94 25.22 -9.56
N GLN A 201 -12.62 24.26 -10.20
CA GLN A 201 -13.88 24.50 -10.91
C GLN A 201 -15.02 24.90 -9.97
N ASN A 202 -15.03 24.41 -8.73
CA ASN A 202 -16.13 24.62 -7.79
C ASN A 202 -15.78 25.60 -6.65
N ASN A 203 -14.60 26.22 -6.69
CA ASN A 203 -14.12 27.21 -5.73
C ASN A 203 -14.22 26.75 -4.25
N PHE A 204 -13.73 25.55 -3.96
CA PHE A 204 -13.62 25.03 -2.58
C PHE A 204 -12.38 24.15 -2.44
N THR A 205 -11.98 23.86 -1.20
CA THR A 205 -10.94 22.86 -0.88
C THR A 205 -11.55 21.69 -0.11
N TYR A 206 -11.13 20.47 -0.42
CA TYR A 206 -11.45 19.30 0.38
C TYR A 206 -10.72 19.39 1.72
N ASP A 207 -11.32 18.87 2.79
CA ASP A 207 -10.66 18.79 4.09
C ASP A 207 -9.80 17.53 4.17
N TRP A 208 -10.29 16.43 3.57
CA TRP A 208 -9.69 15.11 3.64
C TRP A 208 -9.63 14.41 2.29
N ILE A 209 -8.57 13.62 2.09
CA ILE A 209 -8.46 12.70 0.94
C ILE A 209 -8.27 11.29 1.47
N VAL A 210 -9.17 10.38 1.08
CA VAL A 210 -9.04 8.93 1.29
C VAL A 210 -8.63 8.30 -0.02
N ARG A 211 -7.47 7.67 -0.06
CA ARG A 211 -6.96 6.95 -1.23
C ARG A 211 -7.03 5.45 -0.97
N THR A 212 -7.71 4.71 -1.85
CA THR A 212 -7.77 3.24 -1.78
C THR A 212 -7.64 2.60 -3.17
N ARG A 213 -7.19 1.36 -3.18
CA ARG A 213 -7.07 0.57 -4.42
C ARG A 213 -8.42 -0.07 -4.78
N VAL A 214 -8.65 -0.22 -6.08
CA VAL A 214 -9.81 -0.94 -6.63
C VAL A 214 -9.87 -2.40 -6.17
N ASP A 215 -8.75 -3.04 -5.90
CA ASP A 215 -8.67 -4.42 -5.41
C ASP A 215 -8.67 -4.57 -3.86
N GLY A 216 -9.01 -3.50 -3.12
CA GLY A 216 -9.12 -3.53 -1.66
C GLY A 216 -10.49 -4.03 -1.16
N TYR A 217 -10.54 -5.21 -0.56
CA TYR A 217 -11.73 -5.71 0.15
C TYR A 217 -11.75 -5.22 1.59
N TRP A 218 -12.88 -4.65 2.04
CA TRP A 218 -13.08 -4.12 3.39
C TRP A 218 -14.04 -5.00 4.22
N SER A 219 -13.57 -5.53 5.34
CA SER A 219 -14.41 -6.31 6.26
C SER A 219 -15.24 -5.42 7.21
N SER A 220 -14.69 -4.27 7.61
CA SER A 220 -15.33 -3.30 8.49
C SER A 220 -15.28 -1.86 7.95
N PRO A 221 -16.17 -0.96 8.42
CA PRO A 221 -16.17 0.45 8.05
C PRO A 221 -14.84 1.15 8.32
N LEU A 222 -14.48 2.15 7.51
CA LEU A 222 -13.44 3.13 7.84
C LEU A 222 -13.93 4.02 8.99
N GLY A 223 -13.18 4.09 10.08
CA GLY A 223 -13.60 4.75 11.32
C GLY A 223 -13.18 6.24 11.38
N PRO A 224 -13.90 7.07 12.16
CA PRO A 224 -13.54 8.47 12.35
C PRO A 224 -12.16 8.65 13.01
N GLU A 225 -11.68 7.68 13.78
CA GLU A 225 -10.35 7.67 14.39
C GLU A 225 -9.20 7.64 13.37
N ASN A 226 -9.49 7.32 12.10
CA ASN A 226 -8.49 7.28 11.04
C ASN A 226 -8.20 8.67 10.42
N PHE A 227 -8.97 9.70 10.77
CA PHE A 227 -8.83 11.06 10.24
C PHE A 227 -8.09 11.92 11.27
N ILE A 228 -6.77 12.03 11.13
CA ILE A 228 -5.89 12.71 12.09
C ILE A 228 -5.28 13.95 11.45
N PRO A 229 -5.60 15.17 11.91
CA PRO A 229 -5.08 16.40 11.31
C PRO A 229 -3.55 16.46 11.37
N GLY A 230 -2.94 16.99 10.32
CA GLY A 230 -1.49 17.13 10.18
C GLY A 230 -0.72 15.84 9.97
N HIS A 231 -1.40 14.69 9.83
CA HIS A 231 -0.77 13.39 9.65
C HIS A 231 -1.34 12.66 8.44
N TYR A 232 -0.44 11.97 7.72
CA TYR A 232 -0.84 10.99 6.71
C TYR A 232 -0.86 9.59 7.33
N LEU A 233 -2.01 8.92 7.30
CA LEU A 233 -2.15 7.56 7.81
C LEU A 233 -1.79 6.54 6.73
N VAL A 234 -0.96 5.56 7.10
CA VAL A 234 -0.67 4.36 6.30
C VAL A 234 -0.99 3.07 7.08
N PRO A 235 -1.32 1.95 6.42
CA PRO A 235 -1.45 0.67 7.09
C PRO A 235 -0.09 0.10 7.53
N PRO A 236 -0.04 -0.76 8.58
CA PRO A 236 1.15 -1.55 8.90
C PRO A 236 1.38 -2.69 7.91
N GLY A 237 2.61 -3.21 7.92
CA GLY A 237 2.97 -4.41 7.15
C GLY A 237 2.96 -4.19 5.64
N SER A 238 3.28 -5.20 4.85
CA SER A 238 3.35 -5.08 3.37
C SER A 238 4.13 -3.84 2.90
N SER A 239 5.21 -3.50 3.60
CA SER A 239 5.97 -2.27 3.48
C SER A 239 7.21 -2.40 2.60
N TYR A 240 7.75 -3.59 2.36
CA TYR A 240 8.88 -3.83 1.45
C TYR A 240 10.06 -2.86 1.63
N GLY A 241 10.41 -2.55 2.88
CA GLY A 241 11.46 -1.61 3.28
C GLY A 241 11.01 -0.14 3.44
N GLY A 242 9.78 0.17 3.06
CA GLY A 242 9.20 1.52 3.03
C GLY A 242 7.91 1.66 3.84
N LEU A 243 6.87 2.23 3.22
CA LEU A 243 5.52 2.36 3.79
C LEU A 243 4.49 1.66 2.90
N ASN A 244 3.52 1.00 3.52
CA ASN A 244 2.40 0.37 2.83
C ASN A 244 1.60 1.42 2.07
N ASP A 245 1.70 1.38 0.75
CA ASP A 245 1.08 2.36 -0.14
C ASP A 245 -0.28 1.91 -0.67
N ARG A 246 -0.90 0.86 -0.08
CA ARG A 246 -2.15 0.26 -0.59
C ARG A 246 -3.40 1.04 -0.18
N PHE A 247 -3.29 1.84 0.88
CA PHE A 247 -4.32 2.76 1.36
C PHE A 247 -3.63 3.98 1.98
N GLY A 248 -4.31 5.11 1.99
CA GLY A 248 -3.92 6.22 2.84
C GLY A 248 -5.07 7.18 3.08
N VAL A 249 -5.01 7.88 4.20
CA VAL A 249 -5.92 8.98 4.52
C VAL A 249 -5.14 10.10 5.18
N GLY A 250 -5.39 11.33 4.77
CA GLY A 250 -4.80 12.51 5.39
C GLY A 250 -5.67 13.72 5.13
N ASP A 251 -5.35 14.81 5.83
CA ASP A 251 -5.90 16.10 5.45
C ASP A 251 -5.41 16.48 4.03
N TYR A 252 -5.98 17.53 3.46
CA TYR A 252 -5.63 17.95 2.11
C TYR A 252 -4.13 18.19 1.90
N ASN A 253 -3.46 18.89 2.82
CA ASN A 253 -2.06 19.28 2.67
C ASN A 253 -1.13 18.06 2.69
N THR A 254 -1.30 17.19 3.67
CA THR A 254 -0.53 15.95 3.78
C THR A 254 -0.79 15.02 2.59
N SER A 255 -2.03 14.97 2.12
CA SER A 255 -2.44 14.15 0.98
C SER A 255 -1.91 14.64 -0.36
N VAL A 256 -1.84 15.95 -0.59
CA VAL A 256 -1.23 16.51 -1.82
C VAL A 256 0.19 15.99 -1.96
N ILE A 257 0.99 16.06 -0.89
CA ILE A 257 2.35 15.52 -0.92
C ILE A 257 2.32 14.01 -1.11
N ALA A 258 1.52 13.27 -0.34
CA ALA A 258 1.49 11.81 -0.39
C ALA A 258 1.11 11.24 -1.78
N LEU A 259 0.19 11.91 -2.49
CA LEU A 259 -0.31 11.47 -3.80
C LEU A 259 0.53 11.97 -5.00
N SER A 260 1.44 12.92 -4.81
CA SER A 260 2.32 13.50 -5.86
C SER A 260 3.49 12.57 -6.25
N ARG A 261 3.19 11.32 -6.63
CA ARG A 261 4.18 10.23 -6.72
C ARG A 261 5.22 10.39 -7.84
N LEU A 262 4.85 10.96 -8.98
CA LEU A 262 5.74 11.26 -10.11
C LEU A 262 6.42 12.61 -9.93
N SER A 263 5.65 13.65 -9.63
CA SER A 263 6.18 15.02 -9.54
C SER A 263 7.14 15.24 -8.38
N MET A 264 7.17 14.33 -7.39
CA MET A 264 8.13 14.32 -6.29
C MET A 264 9.48 13.67 -6.61
N ILE A 265 9.61 12.96 -7.73
CA ILE A 265 10.83 12.22 -8.06
C ILE A 265 12.07 13.15 -8.20
N PRO A 266 12.01 14.30 -8.88
CA PRO A 266 13.16 15.21 -8.95
C PRO A 266 13.65 15.69 -7.58
N GLN A 267 12.75 15.91 -6.62
CA GLN A 267 13.12 16.34 -5.27
C GLN A 267 13.73 15.18 -4.47
N LEU A 268 13.31 13.95 -4.73
CA LEU A 268 13.98 12.76 -4.18
C LEU A 268 15.40 12.62 -4.73
N ASP A 269 15.59 12.85 -6.03
CA ASP A 269 16.91 12.86 -6.68
C ASP A 269 17.83 13.93 -6.08
N LEU A 270 17.33 15.16 -5.93
CA LEU A 270 18.05 16.27 -5.28
C LEU A 270 18.40 15.96 -3.82
N ALA A 271 17.57 15.19 -3.13
CA ALA A 271 17.84 14.72 -1.77
C ALA A 271 18.78 13.49 -1.73
N GLY A 272 19.40 13.12 -2.86
CA GLY A 272 20.34 12.02 -2.96
C GLY A 272 19.71 10.64 -2.76
N ARG A 273 18.39 10.50 -2.96
CA ARG A 273 17.69 9.23 -2.83
C ARG A 273 17.82 8.41 -4.10
N ILE A 274 18.23 7.15 -3.97
CA ILE A 274 18.50 6.27 -5.12
C ILE A 274 17.92 4.87 -4.89
N GLN A 275 17.66 4.14 -5.98
CA GLN A 275 17.29 2.72 -5.98
C GLN A 275 16.08 2.37 -5.08
N LEU A 276 15.05 3.20 -5.10
CA LEU A 276 13.85 3.03 -4.29
C LEU A 276 12.77 2.23 -5.04
N ASN A 277 12.23 1.20 -4.38
CA ASN A 277 10.99 0.56 -4.82
C ASN A 277 9.77 1.46 -4.51
N SER A 278 8.56 1.02 -4.84
CA SER A 278 7.33 1.82 -4.65
C SER A 278 7.17 2.32 -3.21
N GLU A 279 7.20 1.39 -2.25
CA GLU A 279 6.98 1.66 -0.85
C GLU A 279 8.11 2.49 -0.23
N SER A 280 9.36 2.23 -0.61
CA SER A 280 10.54 2.98 -0.14
C SER A 280 10.54 4.40 -0.71
N ALA A 281 10.15 4.57 -1.98
CA ALA A 281 9.91 5.88 -2.58
C ALA A 281 8.78 6.62 -1.87
N PHE A 282 7.79 5.91 -1.34
CA PHE A 282 6.70 6.52 -0.57
C PHE A 282 7.18 7.04 0.79
N LYS A 283 7.94 6.22 1.52
CA LYS A 283 8.60 6.63 2.76
C LYS A 283 9.53 7.82 2.55
N ALA A 284 10.37 7.77 1.52
CA ALA A 284 11.33 8.82 1.21
C ALA A 284 10.63 10.13 0.87
N GLN A 285 9.53 10.08 0.12
CA GLN A 285 8.73 11.26 -0.23
C GLN A 285 8.20 11.97 1.02
N LEU A 286 7.51 11.26 1.91
CA LEU A 286 6.97 11.87 3.14
C LEU A 286 8.10 12.42 4.03
N THR A 287 9.21 11.68 4.14
CA THR A 287 10.35 12.08 4.98
C THR A 287 11.06 13.32 4.42
N THR A 288 11.34 13.36 3.11
CA THR A 288 12.00 14.49 2.45
C THR A 288 11.15 15.75 2.52
N GLN A 289 9.83 15.62 2.48
CA GLN A 289 8.88 16.74 2.60
C GLN A 289 8.43 17.01 4.03
N GLN A 290 9.02 16.33 5.02
CA GLN A 290 8.70 16.50 6.45
C GLN A 290 7.21 16.34 6.76
N VAL A 291 6.50 15.47 6.04
CA VAL A 291 5.10 15.14 6.29
C VAL A 291 5.03 14.07 7.39
N PRO A 292 4.45 14.38 8.56
CA PRO A 292 4.24 13.39 9.61
C PRO A 292 3.31 12.29 9.11
N TYR A 293 3.61 11.04 9.46
CA TYR A 293 2.75 9.91 9.15
C TYR A 293 2.57 8.98 10.34
N LEU A 294 1.43 8.30 10.37
CA LEU A 294 1.08 7.34 11.40
C LEU A 294 0.75 6.00 10.77
N THR A 295 1.13 4.92 11.45
CA THR A 295 0.78 3.57 11.03
C THR A 295 -0.39 3.10 11.88
N MET A 296 -1.52 2.72 11.25
CA MET A 296 -2.70 2.24 11.96
C MET A 296 -3.30 1.01 11.31
N ARG A 297 -3.71 0.05 12.14
CA ARG A 297 -4.35 -1.19 11.68
C ARG A 297 -5.71 -0.89 11.02
N LEU A 298 -5.95 -1.46 9.85
CA LEU A 298 -7.15 -1.19 9.05
C LEU A 298 -7.83 -2.48 8.56
N PRO A 299 -9.18 -2.54 8.55
CA PRO A 299 -9.93 -3.77 8.29
C PRO A 299 -10.11 -4.02 6.79
N PHE A 300 -9.00 -4.08 6.05
CA PHE A 300 -9.02 -4.38 4.62
C PHE A 300 -7.86 -5.28 4.21
N CYS A 301 -8.00 -5.92 3.06
CA CYS A 301 -6.96 -6.71 2.41
C CYS A 301 -6.98 -6.49 0.89
N VAL A 302 -5.89 -6.81 0.22
CA VAL A 302 -5.80 -6.73 -1.24
C VAL A 302 -6.06 -8.10 -1.85
N VAL A 303 -7.20 -8.24 -2.52
CA VAL A 303 -7.59 -9.48 -3.19
C VAL A 303 -6.63 -9.76 -4.34
N THR A 304 -6.13 -11.00 -4.45
CA THR A 304 -5.10 -11.32 -5.44
C THR A 304 -5.26 -12.66 -6.15
N ASP A 305 -5.06 -12.64 -7.47
CA ASP A 305 -4.95 -13.83 -8.33
C ASP A 305 -3.52 -14.37 -8.40
N ARG A 306 -2.53 -13.63 -7.90
CA ARG A 306 -1.12 -14.01 -8.02
C ARG A 306 -0.80 -15.20 -7.17
N GLN A 307 -0.03 -16.13 -7.73
CA GLN A 307 0.50 -17.27 -6.99
C GLN A 307 1.69 -16.85 -6.12
N TYR A 308 1.81 -17.48 -4.96
CA TYR A 308 2.87 -17.25 -4.00
C TYR A 308 3.33 -18.57 -3.39
N GLU A 309 4.61 -18.64 -2.99
CA GLU A 309 5.16 -19.78 -2.28
C GLU A 309 4.42 -20.03 -0.96
N PHE A 310 4.26 -21.30 -0.61
CA PHE A 310 3.65 -21.72 0.64
C PHE A 310 4.38 -22.96 1.22
N PRO A 311 4.81 -22.93 2.50
CA PRO A 311 4.78 -21.78 3.41
C PRO A 311 5.68 -20.64 2.90
N PRO A 312 5.39 -19.37 3.26
CA PRO A 312 6.18 -18.25 2.74
C PRO A 312 7.60 -18.26 3.31
N SER A 313 8.58 -17.96 2.45
CA SER A 313 9.99 -17.76 2.82
C SER A 313 10.19 -16.45 3.59
N HIS A 314 11.40 -16.16 4.10
CA HIS A 314 11.68 -14.97 4.93
C HIS A 314 11.25 -13.65 4.27
N TYR A 315 11.47 -13.52 2.95
CA TYR A 315 10.98 -12.43 2.10
C TYR A 315 9.83 -12.88 1.17
N GLY A 316 9.09 -13.92 1.56
CA GLY A 316 7.90 -14.41 0.88
C GLY A 316 6.70 -13.50 1.12
N VAL A 317 5.54 -13.81 0.53
CA VAL A 317 4.30 -13.03 0.74
C VAL A 317 3.21 -13.95 1.31
N PRO A 318 2.78 -13.75 2.57
CA PRO A 318 1.68 -14.51 3.12
C PRO A 318 0.36 -14.09 2.44
N VAL A 319 -0.50 -15.06 2.18
CA VAL A 319 -1.84 -14.82 1.64
C VAL A 319 -2.87 -15.21 2.70
N ALA A 320 -3.56 -14.20 3.22
CA ALA A 320 -4.60 -14.39 4.21
C ALA A 320 -5.85 -15.02 3.59
N ALA A 321 -6.52 -15.89 4.34
CA ALA A 321 -7.91 -16.23 4.05
C ALA A 321 -8.77 -14.98 4.25
N LEU A 322 -9.67 -14.72 3.30
CA LEU A 322 -10.61 -13.60 3.39
C LEU A 322 -11.56 -13.73 4.60
N SER A 323 -11.71 -14.95 5.15
CA SER A 323 -12.40 -15.24 6.42
C SER A 323 -11.66 -14.80 7.68
N SER A 324 -10.39 -14.43 7.57
CA SER A 324 -9.57 -14.02 8.72
C SER A 324 -10.25 -12.89 9.49
N ARG A 325 -10.21 -12.96 10.82
CA ARG A 325 -10.83 -11.97 11.71
C ARG A 325 -10.25 -10.56 11.51
N GLY A 326 -8.96 -10.48 11.16
CA GLY A 326 -8.26 -9.23 10.90
C GLY A 326 -8.07 -8.37 12.15
N PRO A 327 -7.72 -7.08 11.98
CA PRO A 327 -7.59 -6.33 10.72
C PRO A 327 -6.32 -6.68 9.92
N LEU A 328 -6.50 -6.96 8.63
CA LEU A 328 -5.46 -7.47 7.72
C LEU A 328 -4.53 -6.37 7.14
N SER A 329 -4.88 -5.09 7.32
CA SER A 329 -4.05 -3.92 7.02
C SER A 329 -3.43 -3.92 5.62
N GLY A 330 -4.20 -4.37 4.63
CA GLY A 330 -3.76 -4.40 3.25
C GLY A 330 -2.92 -5.60 2.87
N ALA A 331 -2.76 -6.62 3.73
CA ALA A 331 -2.16 -7.91 3.36
C ALA A 331 -2.84 -8.52 2.13
N LYS A 332 -2.14 -9.41 1.42
CA LYS A 332 -2.74 -10.15 0.30
C LYS A 332 -3.78 -11.13 0.84
N CYS A 333 -4.91 -11.27 0.16
CA CYS A 333 -5.96 -12.20 0.58
C CYS A 333 -6.67 -12.90 -0.58
N ARG A 334 -7.29 -14.05 -0.28
CA ARG A 334 -8.14 -14.82 -1.20
C ARG A 334 -9.35 -15.42 -0.46
N PRO A 335 -10.50 -15.57 -1.13
CA PRO A 335 -11.56 -16.44 -0.62
C PRO A 335 -11.10 -17.90 -0.75
N CYS A 336 -10.62 -18.48 0.34
CA CYS A 336 -10.11 -19.84 0.39
C CYS A 336 -10.55 -20.56 1.65
N THR A 337 -10.45 -21.88 1.65
CA THR A 337 -10.43 -22.67 2.86
C THR A 337 -9.03 -22.56 3.48
N PRO A 338 -8.88 -22.09 4.73
CA PRO A 338 -7.57 -21.93 5.33
C PRO A 338 -6.80 -23.25 5.43
N THR A 339 -5.58 -23.28 4.88
CA THR A 339 -4.67 -24.43 4.99
C THR A 339 -3.83 -24.37 6.27
N CYS A 340 -3.71 -23.19 6.87
CA CYS A 340 -2.86 -22.94 8.02
C CYS A 340 -3.55 -21.99 8.99
N THR A 341 -3.81 -22.50 10.19
CA THR A 341 -4.52 -21.84 11.30
C THR A 341 -3.77 -22.06 12.61
N GLY A 342 -4.06 -21.24 13.63
CA GLY A 342 -3.46 -21.38 14.97
C GLY A 342 -1.93 -21.41 14.95
N SER A 343 -1.33 -22.43 15.56
CA SER A 343 0.13 -22.58 15.68
C SER A 343 0.86 -22.64 14.33
N CYS A 344 0.22 -23.10 13.27
CA CYS A 344 0.82 -23.06 11.93
C CYS A 344 1.10 -21.62 11.48
N VAL A 345 0.18 -20.69 11.75
CA VAL A 345 0.32 -19.27 11.39
C VAL A 345 1.46 -18.65 12.18
N GLU A 346 1.56 -18.95 13.47
CA GLU A 346 2.67 -18.50 14.32
C GLU A 346 4.03 -18.92 13.74
N VAL A 347 4.18 -20.20 13.36
CA VAL A 347 5.42 -20.71 12.76
C VAL A 347 5.72 -20.03 11.42
N ALA A 348 4.71 -19.86 10.56
CA ALA A 348 4.88 -19.22 9.26
C ALA A 348 5.24 -17.72 9.39
N MET A 349 4.52 -16.99 10.24
CA MET A 349 4.65 -15.55 10.37
C MET A 349 5.88 -15.12 11.18
N ASN A 350 6.34 -15.92 12.14
CA ASN A 350 7.59 -15.67 12.88
C ASN A 350 8.85 -15.73 12.00
N ARG A 351 8.77 -16.37 10.83
CA ARG A 351 9.88 -16.45 9.88
C ARG A 351 9.94 -15.25 8.94
N LEU A 352 8.88 -14.44 8.86
CA LEU A 352 8.80 -13.34 7.92
C LEU A 352 9.49 -12.09 8.45
N ASP A 353 10.14 -11.36 7.55
CA ASP A 353 10.65 -10.02 7.85
C ASP A 353 9.49 -9.02 8.06
N LYS A 354 9.46 -8.37 9.24
CA LYS A 354 8.44 -7.38 9.60
C LYS A 354 8.42 -6.16 8.68
N GLY A 355 9.57 -5.79 8.12
CA GLY A 355 9.73 -4.72 7.16
C GLY A 355 9.41 -5.12 5.72
N TRP A 356 8.98 -6.35 5.46
CA TRP A 356 8.67 -6.85 4.12
C TRP A 356 7.17 -6.99 3.89
N SER A 357 6.65 -8.22 3.79
CA SER A 357 5.25 -8.54 3.46
C SER A 357 4.40 -8.87 4.68
N TRP A 358 5.02 -8.89 5.87
CA TRP A 358 4.42 -9.27 7.14
C TRP A 358 3.13 -8.48 7.40
N THR A 359 2.21 -9.09 8.16
CA THR A 359 1.03 -8.44 8.71
C THR A 359 0.80 -8.93 10.13
N ASP A 360 0.14 -8.12 10.93
CA ASP A 360 -0.21 -8.48 12.31
C ASP A 360 -1.14 -9.69 12.33
N TRP A 361 -0.72 -10.70 13.08
CA TRP A 361 -1.39 -11.99 13.22
C TRP A 361 -1.72 -12.32 14.69
N ALA A 362 -1.48 -11.37 15.61
CA ALA A 362 -1.71 -11.56 17.03
C ALA A 362 -3.18 -11.89 17.33
N ASN A 363 -3.44 -12.53 18.48
CA ASN A 363 -4.79 -12.88 18.95
C ASN A 363 -5.60 -13.74 17.96
N ASN A 364 -4.93 -14.63 17.23
CA ASN A 364 -5.53 -15.49 16.20
C ASN A 364 -6.31 -14.68 15.15
N SER A 365 -5.79 -13.51 14.77
CA SER A 365 -6.45 -12.62 13.81
C SER A 365 -6.24 -13.02 12.34
N LEU A 366 -5.30 -13.93 12.07
CA LEU A 366 -4.90 -14.33 10.73
C LEU A 366 -5.04 -15.84 10.52
N GLU A 367 -5.57 -16.21 9.37
CA GLU A 367 -5.55 -17.55 8.81
C GLU A 367 -4.95 -17.47 7.41
N LEU A 368 -4.21 -18.50 6.96
CA LEU A 368 -3.49 -18.46 5.68
C LEU A 368 -4.06 -19.43 4.64
N CYS A 369 -4.15 -18.95 3.40
CA CYS A 369 -4.40 -19.76 2.22
C CYS A 369 -3.09 -20.39 1.72
N ASP A 370 -3.19 -21.58 1.14
CA ASP A 370 -2.18 -22.04 0.19
C ASP A 370 -2.40 -21.30 -1.15
N ALA A 371 -1.45 -20.44 -1.53
CA ALA A 371 -1.54 -19.61 -2.72
C ALA A 371 -0.65 -20.10 -3.87
N ARG A 372 -0.14 -21.34 -3.82
CA ARG A 372 0.72 -21.90 -4.89
C ARG A 372 -0.01 -22.09 -6.22
N ALA A 373 -1.30 -22.37 -6.16
CA ALA A 373 -2.17 -22.59 -7.32
C ALA A 373 -3.12 -21.41 -7.57
N GLU A 374 -3.94 -21.53 -8.61
CA GLU A 374 -5.12 -20.70 -8.80
C GLU A 374 -6.11 -20.81 -7.62
N TRP A 375 -7.20 -20.07 -7.66
CA TRP A 375 -8.21 -20.13 -6.60
C TRP A 375 -8.88 -21.50 -6.57
N GLU A 376 -9.21 -21.97 -5.37
CA GLU A 376 -9.82 -23.29 -5.17
C GLU A 376 -11.18 -23.39 -5.88
N SER A 377 -11.52 -24.60 -6.32
CA SER A 377 -12.86 -24.87 -6.85
C SER A 377 -13.91 -24.60 -5.77
N GLY A 378 -14.90 -23.76 -6.08
CA GLY A 378 -15.94 -23.36 -5.13
C GLY A 378 -15.56 -22.18 -4.23
N TRP A 379 -14.48 -21.46 -4.53
CA TRP A 379 -14.13 -20.20 -3.84
C TRP A 379 -15.30 -19.22 -3.78
N GLU A 380 -16.21 -19.25 -4.75
CA GLU A 380 -17.41 -18.41 -4.78
C GLU A 380 -18.29 -18.67 -3.57
N ARG A 381 -18.45 -19.94 -3.16
CA ARG A 381 -19.24 -20.30 -1.97
C ARG A 381 -18.55 -19.83 -0.70
N VAL A 382 -17.22 -19.91 -0.66
CA VAL A 382 -16.42 -19.39 0.46
C VAL A 382 -16.60 -17.88 0.57
N PHE A 383 -16.42 -17.16 -0.53
CA PHE A 383 -16.64 -15.71 -0.58
C PHE A 383 -18.05 -15.36 -0.14
N ASP A 384 -19.07 -15.96 -0.74
CA ASP A 384 -20.48 -15.67 -0.48
C ASP A 384 -20.86 -15.92 1.00
N ARG A 385 -20.27 -16.96 1.62
CA ARG A 385 -20.41 -17.26 3.05
C ARG A 385 -19.78 -16.18 3.92
N VAL A 386 -18.58 -15.73 3.58
CA VAL A 386 -17.84 -14.74 4.38
C VAL A 386 -18.47 -13.35 4.29
N VAL A 387 -18.81 -12.90 3.08
CA VAL A 387 -19.28 -11.52 2.86
C VAL A 387 -20.80 -11.36 3.05
N GLY A 388 -21.52 -12.47 3.10
CA GLY A 388 -22.98 -12.52 3.21
C GLY A 388 -23.71 -12.22 1.89
N LYS A 389 -25.01 -12.52 1.89
CA LYS A 389 -25.86 -12.51 0.68
C LYS A 389 -25.84 -11.18 -0.10
N LYS A 390 -25.75 -10.05 0.61
CA LYS A 390 -25.82 -8.70 0.02
C LYS A 390 -24.62 -8.37 -0.85
N LEU A 391 -23.40 -8.54 -0.34
CA LEU A 391 -22.18 -8.27 -1.11
C LEU A 391 -21.97 -9.33 -2.20
N ALA A 392 -22.29 -10.58 -1.88
CA ALA A 392 -22.26 -11.70 -2.83
C ALA A 392 -23.16 -11.50 -4.06
N ALA A 393 -24.29 -10.79 -3.90
CA ALA A 393 -25.21 -10.52 -5.00
C ALA A 393 -24.56 -9.69 -6.13
N ALA A 394 -23.63 -8.81 -5.80
CA ALA A 394 -22.93 -8.01 -6.82
C ALA A 394 -22.02 -8.87 -7.70
N ARG A 395 -21.27 -9.82 -7.11
CA ARG A 395 -20.47 -10.80 -7.86
C ARG A 395 -21.31 -11.59 -8.84
N ARG A 396 -22.41 -12.20 -8.36
CA ARG A 396 -23.34 -12.97 -9.21
C ARG A 396 -23.97 -12.12 -10.30
N ARG A 397 -24.24 -10.84 -10.02
CA ARG A 397 -24.77 -9.90 -11.02
C ARG A 397 -23.75 -9.61 -12.12
N ILE A 398 -22.48 -9.41 -11.76
CA ILE A 398 -21.41 -9.17 -12.73
C ILE A 398 -21.13 -10.40 -13.57
N ASP A 399 -21.17 -11.58 -12.97
CA ASP A 399 -21.02 -12.87 -13.66
C ASP A 399 -22.09 -13.08 -14.74
N GLY A 400 -23.33 -12.68 -14.47
CA GLY A 400 -24.44 -12.70 -15.44
C GLY A 400 -24.66 -11.40 -16.22
N LEU A 401 -23.70 -10.46 -16.23
CA LEU A 401 -23.90 -9.13 -16.81
C LEU A 401 -23.92 -9.18 -18.34
N LYS A 402 -25.02 -8.72 -18.94
CA LYS A 402 -25.15 -8.60 -20.39
C LYS A 402 -24.57 -7.29 -20.91
N LEU A 403 -24.15 -7.28 -22.17
CA LEU A 403 -23.57 -6.10 -22.82
C LEU A 403 -24.49 -4.88 -22.76
N ASP A 404 -25.76 -5.04 -23.17
CA ASP A 404 -26.75 -3.96 -23.15
C ASP A 404 -26.97 -3.40 -21.74
N GLN A 405 -26.98 -4.28 -20.74
CA GLN A 405 -27.07 -3.88 -19.35
C GLN A 405 -25.82 -3.11 -18.92
N CYS A 406 -24.63 -3.62 -19.20
CA CYS A 406 -23.36 -2.95 -18.88
C CYS A 406 -23.32 -1.53 -19.47
N VAL A 407 -23.68 -1.37 -20.74
CA VAL A 407 -23.70 -0.07 -21.43
C VAL A 407 -24.68 0.90 -20.75
N ARG A 408 -25.90 0.44 -20.42
CA ARG A 408 -26.87 1.26 -19.67
C ARG A 408 -26.34 1.69 -18.32
N GLU A 409 -25.65 0.81 -17.61
CA GLU A 409 -25.10 1.10 -16.28
C GLU A 409 -23.98 2.16 -16.32
N PHE A 410 -23.14 2.13 -17.35
CA PHE A 410 -22.16 3.20 -17.59
C PHE A 410 -22.84 4.51 -17.97
N ALA A 411 -23.92 4.48 -18.75
CA ALA A 411 -24.70 5.68 -19.06
C ALA A 411 -25.33 6.29 -17.79
N GLU A 412 -25.92 5.47 -16.92
CA GLU A 412 -26.42 5.90 -15.60
C GLU A 412 -25.33 6.54 -14.75
N MET A 413 -24.12 5.96 -14.75
CA MET A 413 -22.98 6.49 -14.01
C MET A 413 -22.50 7.82 -14.61
N LYS A 414 -22.40 7.93 -15.93
CA LYS A 414 -22.01 9.15 -16.64
C LYS A 414 -22.97 10.30 -16.37
N ASN A 415 -24.28 10.06 -16.40
CA ASN A 415 -25.30 11.10 -16.24
C ASN A 415 -25.27 11.86 -14.90
N LYS A 416 -24.62 11.30 -13.87
CA LYS A 416 -24.49 11.92 -12.54
C LYS A 416 -23.04 12.25 -12.16
N THR A 417 -22.10 12.03 -13.08
CA THR A 417 -20.70 12.34 -12.85
C THR A 417 -20.43 13.76 -13.31
N ALA A 418 -19.80 14.58 -12.48
CA ALA A 418 -19.53 15.98 -12.87
C ALA A 418 -18.49 16.09 -14.00
N HIS A 419 -17.41 15.29 -13.94
CA HIS A 419 -16.41 15.22 -15.00
C HIS A 419 -16.19 13.78 -15.49
N TRP A 420 -16.41 13.54 -16.79
CA TRP A 420 -16.33 12.20 -17.40
C TRP A 420 -15.30 12.15 -18.52
N GLU A 421 -14.21 11.43 -18.30
CA GLU A 421 -13.17 11.16 -19.29
C GLU A 421 -12.95 9.64 -19.43
N ALA A 422 -13.74 9.00 -20.27
CA ALA A 422 -13.60 7.57 -20.53
C ALA A 422 -14.06 7.25 -21.95
N PRO A 423 -13.61 6.11 -22.51
CA PRO A 423 -14.20 5.58 -23.72
C PRO A 423 -15.71 5.35 -23.58
N SER A 424 -16.36 5.07 -24.71
CA SER A 424 -17.80 4.79 -24.70
C SER A 424 -18.11 3.57 -23.81
N GLY A 425 -19.30 3.56 -23.19
CA GLY A 425 -19.76 2.40 -22.42
C GLY A 425 -19.75 1.13 -23.26
N THR A 426 -20.11 1.23 -24.54
CA THR A 426 -20.04 0.13 -25.52
C THR A 426 -18.62 -0.43 -25.60
N GLU A 427 -17.62 0.41 -25.80
CA GLU A 427 -16.24 -0.02 -25.91
C GLU A 427 -15.71 -0.68 -24.63
N ILE A 428 -15.95 -0.07 -23.47
CA ILE A 428 -15.55 -0.62 -22.16
C ILE A 428 -16.18 -1.99 -21.93
N CYS A 429 -17.47 -2.12 -22.22
CA CYS A 429 -18.22 -3.35 -21.98
C CYS A 429 -17.91 -4.45 -23.00
N SER A 430 -17.77 -4.12 -24.29
CA SER A 430 -17.41 -5.08 -25.34
C SER A 430 -16.05 -5.71 -25.09
N LEU A 431 -15.05 -4.90 -24.69
CA LEU A 431 -13.70 -5.38 -24.39
C LEU A 431 -13.68 -6.46 -23.30
N GLY A 432 -14.63 -6.43 -22.37
CA GLY A 432 -14.72 -7.39 -21.28
C GLY A 432 -15.72 -8.53 -21.48
N LEU A 433 -16.80 -8.30 -22.22
CA LEU A 433 -17.93 -9.23 -22.34
C LEU A 433 -18.00 -9.95 -23.69
N LEU A 434 -17.36 -9.41 -24.73
CA LEU A 434 -17.29 -10.04 -26.06
C LEU A 434 -15.89 -10.56 -26.38
N ASP A 435 -14.85 -9.81 -25.99
CA ASP A 435 -13.45 -10.11 -26.30
C ASP A 435 -12.76 -10.93 -25.18
N SER A 436 -13.51 -11.43 -24.20
CA SER A 436 -12.95 -12.35 -23.20
C SER A 436 -12.84 -13.76 -23.81
N PRO A 437 -11.62 -14.36 -23.88
CA PRO A 437 -11.45 -15.74 -24.32
C PRO A 437 -12.14 -16.74 -23.39
#